data_AF-B7QM98-F1
#
_entry.id   AF-B7QM98-F1
#
_cell.length_a   1.000
_cell.length_b   1.000
_cell.length_c   1.000
_cell.angle_alpha   90.00
_cell.angle_beta   90.00
_cell.angle_gamma   90.00
#
_symmetry.space_group_name_H-M   'P 1'
#
loop_
_entity.id
_entity.type
_entity.pdbx_description
1 polymer ?
#
loop_
_entity_poly.entity_id
_entity_poly.type
_entity_poly.pdbx_seq_one_letter_code
_entity_poly.pdbx_strand_id
1 'polypeptide(L)'
;MERSQCRVLLCRDEEWAARTDQMGLVIAAIFEQGASKDSAVTFFLSLLKKLTAAVAKLSSDERGDANISPTLQSELNSQELRQNLVLLHLVGNLAQDISERLLENAPSLLQFVVETLNRVIILKAGQEATVVSETTFFCLTLLGLLIPNEELRTERHRKLLQECVPILGTLGASHSSVEMRNLAQQLQVAIATQGVAGLPADKRGQCPQCSSGSSSVNSSTDARANLALGEKYAAGYGIQTTTAKVSRQERASPTLANQAPQSTTIVEEEARQRAPGSPGSSAFEQVWRELHDGMVPIRGHAFIGLRRLLEEGDAETLGHADEVLEACQAGIQEEDSYVYLSAIHALAALVERDLDGRLPWLAEQVALEHLSVEARLNLGEVFLRVCKQLGECAGPF
;
A
#
# COMPACT_ATOMS: atom_id res chain seq x y z
N MET A 1 -4.83 -45.44 -14.64
CA MET A 1 -5.02 -44.55 -15.80
C MET A 1 -5.46 -43.14 -15.40
N GLU A 2 -6.02 -42.92 -14.20
CA GLU A 2 -6.51 -41.59 -13.76
C GLU A 2 -5.43 -40.63 -13.22
N ARG A 3 -4.31 -41.14 -12.69
CA ARG A 3 -3.19 -40.29 -12.20
C ARG A 3 -2.49 -39.49 -13.31
N SER A 4 -2.61 -39.93 -14.56
CA SER A 4 -2.00 -39.27 -15.73
C SER A 4 -2.82 -38.06 -16.20
N GLN A 5 -4.13 -38.05 -15.97
CA GLN A 5 -5.00 -36.92 -16.34
C GLN A 5 -4.90 -35.75 -15.34
N CYS A 6 -4.75 -36.03 -14.03
CA CYS A 6 -4.52 -34.97 -13.04
C CYS A 6 -3.20 -34.21 -13.27
N ARG A 7 -2.11 -34.90 -13.65
CA ARG A 7 -0.84 -34.24 -13.98
C ARG A 7 -0.91 -33.36 -15.23
N VAL A 8 -1.70 -33.74 -16.22
CA VAL A 8 -1.89 -32.94 -17.46
C VAL A 8 -2.74 -31.70 -17.21
N LEU A 9 -3.66 -31.74 -16.23
CA LEU A 9 -4.43 -30.57 -15.81
C LEU A 9 -3.59 -29.58 -15.00
N LEU A 10 -2.80 -30.07 -14.04
CA LEU A 10 -1.87 -29.25 -13.25
C LEU A 10 -0.77 -28.61 -14.12
N CYS A 11 -0.20 -29.35 -15.08
CA CYS A 11 0.83 -28.83 -15.98
C CYS A 11 0.31 -27.77 -16.98
N ARG A 12 -1.00 -27.77 -17.26
CA ARG A 12 -1.66 -26.72 -18.07
C ARG A 12 -1.92 -25.44 -17.30
N ASP A 13 -2.02 -25.52 -15.97
CA ASP A 13 -2.29 -24.38 -15.10
C ASP A 13 -1.02 -23.56 -14.76
N GLU A 14 0.20 -24.08 -14.97
CA GLU A 14 1.43 -23.25 -14.88
C GLU A 14 1.72 -22.49 -16.19
N GLU A 15 1.31 -23.04 -17.34
CA GLU A 15 1.55 -22.42 -18.65
C GLU A 15 0.79 -21.09 -18.84
N TRP A 16 -0.39 -20.91 -18.25
CA TRP A 16 -1.16 -19.68 -18.46
C TRP A 16 -0.57 -18.49 -17.72
N ALA A 17 -0.03 -18.69 -16.50
CA ALA A 17 0.62 -17.62 -15.74
C ALA A 17 1.85 -17.12 -16.50
N ALA A 18 2.74 -18.03 -16.91
CA ALA A 18 3.91 -17.69 -17.72
C ALA A 18 3.54 -17.03 -19.06
N ARG A 19 2.46 -17.47 -19.73
CA ARG A 19 1.96 -16.81 -20.94
C ARG A 19 1.40 -15.42 -20.65
N THR A 20 0.80 -15.20 -19.49
CA THR A 20 0.25 -13.90 -19.08
C THR A 20 1.39 -12.93 -18.72
N ASP A 21 2.46 -13.43 -18.11
CA ASP A 21 3.72 -12.68 -17.91
C ASP A 21 4.34 -12.25 -19.23
N GLN A 22 4.50 -13.19 -20.16
CA GLN A 22 4.98 -12.89 -21.51
C GLN A 22 4.08 -11.86 -22.21
N MET A 23 2.76 -11.96 -22.04
CA MET A 23 1.83 -11.01 -22.63
C MET A 23 1.95 -9.62 -21.99
N GLY A 24 2.16 -9.54 -20.67
CA GLY A 24 2.48 -8.29 -19.98
C GLY A 24 3.74 -7.63 -20.53
N LEU A 25 4.83 -8.40 -20.67
CA LEU A 25 6.10 -7.92 -21.23
C LEU A 25 5.98 -7.46 -22.68
N VAL A 26 5.25 -8.20 -23.51
CA VAL A 26 5.00 -7.81 -24.91
C VAL A 26 4.17 -6.53 -24.98
N ILE A 27 3.13 -6.39 -24.15
CA ILE A 27 2.31 -5.18 -24.09
C ILE A 27 3.16 -3.98 -23.63
N ALA A 28 3.99 -4.14 -22.59
CA ALA A 28 4.91 -3.11 -22.13
C ALA A 28 5.89 -2.69 -23.24
N ALA A 29 6.52 -3.65 -23.92
CA ALA A 29 7.44 -3.40 -25.03
C ALA A 29 6.76 -2.69 -26.21
N ILE A 30 5.51 -3.05 -26.54
CA ILE A 30 4.72 -2.35 -27.57
C ILE A 30 4.49 -0.89 -27.18
N PHE A 31 4.21 -0.63 -25.90
CA PHE A 31 3.99 0.74 -25.41
C PHE A 31 5.27 1.57 -25.29
N GLU A 32 6.43 0.94 -25.14
CA GLU A 32 7.73 1.62 -25.17
C GLU A 32 8.23 1.92 -26.58
N GLN A 33 8.03 1.00 -27.52
CA GLN A 33 8.50 1.15 -28.91
C GLN A 33 7.54 1.98 -29.79
N GLY A 34 6.27 2.09 -29.40
CA GLY A 34 5.24 2.83 -30.14
C GLY A 34 5.10 4.30 -29.74
N ALA A 35 4.61 5.13 -30.66
CA ALA A 35 4.26 6.55 -30.43
C ALA A 35 2.96 6.75 -29.60
N SER A 36 2.54 5.75 -28.81
CA SER A 36 1.18 5.68 -28.25
C SER A 36 1.17 5.60 -26.71
N LYS A 37 1.90 6.49 -26.05
CA LYS A 37 1.94 6.58 -24.58
C LYS A 37 0.53 6.73 -23.96
N ASP A 38 -0.31 7.58 -24.57
CA ASP A 38 -1.70 7.77 -24.14
C ASP A 38 -2.55 6.51 -24.30
N SER A 39 -2.21 5.64 -25.26
CA SER A 39 -2.92 4.38 -25.48
C SER A 39 -2.63 3.35 -24.40
N ALA A 40 -1.43 3.37 -23.80
CA ALA A 40 -1.07 2.52 -22.67
C ALA A 40 -1.90 2.84 -21.43
N VAL A 41 -1.95 4.13 -21.07
CA VAL A 41 -2.75 4.62 -19.93
C VAL A 41 -4.23 4.34 -20.15
N THR A 42 -4.74 4.60 -21.37
CA THR A 42 -6.14 4.31 -21.72
C THR A 42 -6.46 2.82 -21.63
N PHE A 43 -5.56 1.95 -22.10
CA PHE A 43 -5.73 0.51 -22.01
C PHE A 43 -5.76 0.05 -20.55
N PHE A 44 -4.82 0.51 -19.72
CA PHE A 44 -4.77 0.20 -18.29
C PHE A 44 -6.04 0.63 -17.56
N LEU A 45 -6.52 1.86 -17.78
CA LEU A 45 -7.78 2.34 -17.21
C LEU A 45 -8.97 1.48 -17.65
N SER A 46 -8.95 0.95 -18.88
CA SER A 46 -9.98 0.02 -19.35
C SER A 46 -9.94 -1.33 -18.62
N LEU A 47 -8.75 -1.83 -18.27
CA LEU A 47 -8.58 -3.04 -17.46
C LEU A 47 -9.06 -2.80 -16.02
N LEU A 48 -8.72 -1.65 -15.43
CA LEU A 48 -9.22 -1.28 -14.11
C LEU A 48 -10.75 -1.22 -14.05
N LYS A 49 -11.39 -0.62 -15.05
CA LYS A 49 -12.87 -0.61 -15.19
C LYS A 49 -13.45 -2.01 -15.23
N LYS A 50 -12.86 -2.91 -16.03
CA LYS A 50 -13.25 -4.31 -16.09
C LYS A 50 -13.08 -5.01 -14.75
N LEU A 51 -12.00 -4.71 -14.02
CA LEU A 51 -11.73 -5.30 -12.71
C LEU A 51 -12.77 -4.84 -11.69
N THR A 52 -13.11 -3.55 -11.66
CA THR A 52 -14.19 -3.03 -10.80
C THR A 52 -15.54 -3.71 -11.11
N ALA A 53 -15.86 -3.92 -12.39
CA ALA A 53 -17.08 -4.63 -12.78
C ALA A 53 -17.07 -6.12 -12.39
N ALA A 54 -15.92 -6.80 -12.52
CA ALA A 54 -15.76 -8.19 -12.09
C ALA A 54 -15.96 -8.34 -10.57
N VAL A 55 -15.37 -7.43 -9.78
CA VAL A 55 -15.57 -7.38 -8.32
C VAL A 55 -17.05 -7.13 -7.97
N ALA A 56 -17.72 -6.21 -8.66
CA ALA A 56 -19.15 -5.96 -8.44
C ALA A 56 -20.02 -7.21 -8.66
N LYS A 57 -19.72 -7.98 -9.71
CA LYS A 57 -20.43 -9.23 -10.04
C LYS A 57 -20.24 -10.28 -8.95
N LEU A 58 -19.02 -10.45 -8.45
CA LEU A 58 -18.72 -11.38 -7.36
C LEU A 58 -19.44 -10.97 -6.06
N SER A 59 -19.51 -9.69 -5.75
CA SER A 59 -20.18 -9.19 -4.54
C SER A 59 -21.72 -9.21 -4.61
N SER A 60 -22.33 -9.23 -5.80
CA SER A 60 -23.79 -9.33 -5.94
C SER A 60 -24.32 -10.74 -5.74
N ASP A 61 -23.54 -11.77 -6.06
CA ASP A 61 -23.97 -13.17 -5.98
C ASP A 61 -24.03 -13.69 -4.53
N GLU A 62 -23.32 -13.06 -3.59
CA GLU A 62 -23.36 -13.42 -2.16
C GLU A 62 -24.62 -12.92 -1.42
N ARG A 63 -25.44 -12.07 -2.05
CA ARG A 63 -26.61 -11.43 -1.40
C ARG A 63 -27.96 -12.13 -1.67
N GLY A 64 -27.97 -13.26 -2.39
CA GLY A 64 -29.20 -13.97 -2.77
C GLY A 64 -29.40 -15.31 -2.06
N ASP A 65 -30.41 -15.36 -1.19
CA ASP A 65 -31.11 -16.53 -0.63
C ASP A 65 -30.31 -17.65 0.07
N ALA A 66 -30.51 -17.70 1.39
CA ALA A 66 -30.22 -18.84 2.24
C ALA A 66 -31.17 -20.02 1.97
N ASN A 67 -31.10 -20.66 0.78
CA ASN A 67 -31.51 -22.08 0.61
C ASN A 67 -31.15 -22.67 -0.77
N ILE A 68 -29.87 -22.87 -1.14
CA ILE A 68 -29.53 -23.77 -2.26
C ILE A 68 -28.26 -24.59 -1.96
N SER A 69 -28.40 -25.90 -2.20
CA SER A 69 -27.42 -27.00 -2.21
C SER A 69 -25.99 -26.66 -2.69
N PRO A 70 -24.98 -27.50 -2.30
CA PRO A 70 -23.54 -27.22 -2.33
C PRO A 70 -22.90 -27.19 -3.74
N THR A 71 -23.70 -27.11 -4.79
CA THR A 71 -23.29 -27.17 -6.20
C THR A 71 -23.16 -25.80 -6.87
N LEU A 72 -23.66 -24.71 -6.27
CA LEU A 72 -23.60 -23.36 -6.87
C LEU A 72 -22.20 -22.71 -6.87
N GLN A 73 -21.30 -23.17 -6.01
CA GLN A 73 -19.91 -22.68 -5.87
C GLN A 73 -18.90 -23.47 -6.73
N SER A 74 -19.32 -24.58 -7.35
CA SER A 74 -18.44 -25.60 -7.94
C SER A 74 -17.81 -25.20 -9.28
N GLU A 75 -18.35 -24.22 -10.00
CA GLU A 75 -17.70 -23.60 -11.16
C GLU A 75 -18.24 -22.17 -11.31
N LEU A 76 -17.64 -21.18 -10.62
CA LEU A 76 -17.36 -19.92 -11.32
C LEU A 76 -16.68 -20.37 -12.61
N ASN A 77 -17.40 -20.38 -13.73
CA ASN A 77 -17.02 -21.03 -14.99
C ASN A 77 -15.50 -21.06 -15.06
N SER A 78 -14.85 -22.22 -15.14
CA SER A 78 -13.37 -22.26 -15.10
C SER A 78 -12.72 -21.22 -16.02
N GLN A 79 -13.42 -20.84 -17.10
CA GLN A 79 -13.13 -19.71 -17.97
C GLN A 79 -13.31 -18.30 -17.37
N GLU A 80 -14.40 -17.99 -16.66
CA GLU A 80 -14.62 -16.69 -16.01
C GLU A 80 -13.64 -16.43 -14.85
N LEU A 81 -13.39 -17.45 -14.01
CA LEU A 81 -12.36 -17.35 -12.99
C LEU A 81 -10.98 -17.11 -13.62
N ARG A 82 -10.64 -17.87 -14.67
CA ARG A 82 -9.42 -17.65 -15.45
C ARG A 82 -9.35 -16.25 -16.04
N GLN A 83 -10.46 -15.72 -16.58
CA GLN A 83 -10.51 -14.36 -17.12
C GLN A 83 -10.28 -13.31 -16.04
N ASN A 84 -10.85 -13.49 -14.85
CA ASN A 84 -10.65 -12.58 -13.72
C ASN A 84 -9.21 -12.64 -13.18
N LEU A 85 -8.61 -13.83 -13.13
CA LEU A 85 -7.21 -14.00 -12.75
C LEU A 85 -6.26 -13.37 -13.77
N VAL A 86 -6.48 -13.60 -15.08
CA VAL A 86 -5.72 -12.95 -16.15
C VAL A 86 -5.87 -11.43 -16.08
N LEU A 87 -7.08 -10.93 -15.80
CA LEU A 87 -7.33 -9.51 -15.64
C LEU A 87 -6.57 -8.93 -14.44
N LEU A 88 -6.62 -9.60 -13.30
CA LEU A 88 -5.90 -9.19 -12.09
C LEU A 88 -4.39 -9.18 -12.34
N HIS A 89 -3.87 -10.21 -13.00
CA HIS A 89 -2.46 -10.35 -13.35
C HIS A 89 -1.99 -9.26 -14.32
N LEU A 90 -2.76 -8.99 -15.38
CA LEU A 90 -2.46 -7.91 -16.33
C LEU A 90 -2.48 -6.53 -15.65
N VAL A 91 -3.44 -6.28 -14.75
CA VAL A 91 -3.46 -5.03 -13.98
C VAL A 91 -2.23 -4.93 -13.08
N GLY A 92 -1.84 -6.01 -12.40
CA GLY A 92 -0.65 -6.05 -11.55
C GLY A 92 0.64 -5.74 -12.32
N ASN A 93 0.87 -6.45 -13.43
CA ASN A 93 2.07 -6.27 -14.24
C ASN A 93 2.16 -4.86 -14.85
N LEU A 94 1.04 -4.34 -15.39
CA LEU A 94 1.03 -3.02 -16.00
C LEU A 94 1.09 -1.87 -15.00
N ALA A 95 0.69 -2.08 -13.74
CA ALA A 95 0.70 -1.01 -12.74
C ALA A 95 2.13 -0.51 -12.44
N GLN A 96 3.13 -1.39 -12.50
CA GLN A 96 4.53 -1.01 -12.28
C GLN A 96 5.00 -0.02 -13.36
N ASP A 97 4.78 -0.36 -14.63
CA ASP A 97 5.28 0.40 -15.78
C ASP A 97 4.47 1.68 -16.08
N ILE A 98 3.20 1.72 -15.68
CA ILE A 98 2.27 2.82 -16.01
C ILE A 98 2.17 3.84 -14.88
N SER A 99 2.60 3.50 -13.65
CA SER A 99 2.46 4.36 -12.46
C SER A 99 2.97 5.80 -12.66
N GLU A 100 4.22 5.98 -13.08
CA GLU A 100 4.80 7.31 -13.34
C GLU A 100 4.03 8.08 -14.42
N ARG A 101 3.68 7.40 -15.51
CA ARG A 101 2.96 7.98 -16.66
C ARG A 101 1.54 8.40 -16.28
N LEU A 102 0.91 7.66 -15.37
CA LEU A 102 -0.41 7.99 -14.84
C LEU A 102 -0.37 9.26 -13.99
N LEU A 103 0.71 9.46 -13.21
CA LEU A 103 0.90 10.65 -12.38
C LEU A 103 1.15 11.92 -13.19
N GLU A 104 1.75 11.81 -14.38
CA GLU A 104 1.99 12.94 -15.29
C GLU A 104 0.71 13.51 -15.92
N ASN A 105 -0.38 12.73 -15.98
CA ASN A 105 -1.63 13.12 -16.65
C ASN A 105 -2.80 13.20 -15.66
N ALA A 106 -3.11 14.42 -15.21
CA ALA A 106 -4.16 14.66 -14.22
C ALA A 106 -5.55 14.10 -14.60
N PRO A 107 -6.03 14.20 -15.87
CA PRO A 107 -7.28 13.57 -16.28
C PRO A 107 -7.30 12.04 -16.14
N SER A 108 -6.18 11.40 -16.45
CA SER A 108 -6.03 9.94 -16.34
C SER A 108 -5.94 9.51 -14.88
N LEU A 109 -5.21 10.28 -14.07
CA LEU A 109 -5.12 10.07 -12.63
C LEU A 109 -6.48 10.22 -11.94
N LEU A 110 -7.29 11.20 -12.36
CA LEU A 110 -8.66 11.35 -11.86
C LEU A 110 -9.51 10.12 -12.20
N GLN A 111 -9.41 9.58 -13.42
CA GLN A 111 -10.13 8.35 -13.79
C GLN A 111 -9.70 7.16 -12.94
N PHE A 112 -8.39 7.01 -12.69
CA PHE A 112 -7.87 5.98 -11.80
C PHE A 112 -8.47 6.09 -10.39
N VAL A 113 -8.51 7.30 -9.84
CA VAL A 113 -9.08 7.58 -8.51
C VAL A 113 -10.57 7.20 -8.47
N VAL A 114 -11.34 7.61 -9.48
CA VAL A 114 -12.78 7.29 -9.59
C VAL A 114 -13.01 5.78 -9.61
N GLU A 115 -12.30 5.05 -10.47
CA GLU A 115 -12.43 3.59 -10.58
C GLU A 115 -12.02 2.87 -9.29
N THR A 116 -10.97 3.35 -8.63
CA THR A 116 -10.49 2.77 -7.38
C THR A 116 -11.46 3.01 -6.23
N LEU A 117 -12.02 4.22 -6.11
CA LEU A 117 -13.02 4.53 -5.08
C LEU A 117 -14.34 3.77 -5.30
N ASN A 118 -14.78 3.59 -6.55
CA ASN A 118 -15.94 2.74 -6.86
C ASN A 118 -15.71 1.30 -6.38
N ARG A 119 -14.53 0.73 -6.66
CA ARG A 119 -14.17 -0.62 -6.19
C ARG A 119 -14.12 -0.72 -4.68
N VAL A 120 -13.57 0.29 -3.99
CA VAL A 120 -13.55 0.38 -2.52
C VAL A 120 -14.96 0.31 -1.94
N ILE A 121 -15.92 1.04 -2.51
CA ILE A 121 -17.32 1.01 -2.05
C ILE A 121 -17.91 -0.40 -2.18
N ILE A 122 -17.64 -1.09 -3.28
CA ILE A 122 -18.10 -2.46 -3.51
C ILE A 122 -17.49 -3.41 -2.48
N LEU A 123 -16.20 -3.31 -2.20
CA LEU A 123 -15.50 -4.20 -1.25
C LEU A 123 -15.91 -3.98 0.21
N LYS A 124 -16.24 -2.75 0.60
CA LYS A 124 -16.71 -2.42 1.96
C LYS A 124 -18.01 -3.10 2.36
N ALA A 125 -18.77 -3.60 1.40
CA ALA A 125 -19.97 -4.40 1.66
C ALA A 125 -19.70 -5.76 2.34
N GLY A 126 -18.43 -6.22 2.38
CA GLY A 126 -18.06 -7.57 2.85
C GLY A 126 -17.31 -7.64 4.19
N GLN A 127 -16.38 -6.71 4.48
CA GLN A 127 -15.67 -6.52 5.76
C GLN A 127 -14.69 -5.34 5.62
N GLU A 128 -14.40 -4.60 6.69
CA GLU A 128 -13.40 -3.52 6.66
C GLU A 128 -11.97 -4.09 6.80
N ALA A 129 -11.29 -4.32 5.68
CA ALA A 129 -9.86 -4.61 5.67
C ALA A 129 -9.04 -3.31 5.80
N THR A 130 -7.96 -3.32 6.58
CA THR A 130 -7.01 -2.20 6.77
C THR A 130 -6.55 -1.60 5.43
N VAL A 131 -6.25 -2.46 4.45
CA VAL A 131 -5.86 -2.09 3.08
C VAL A 131 -6.91 -1.24 2.37
N VAL A 132 -8.20 -1.51 2.59
CA VAL A 132 -9.29 -0.75 1.96
C VAL A 132 -9.37 0.66 2.54
N SER A 133 -9.14 0.80 3.85
CA SER A 133 -9.09 2.11 4.52
C SER A 133 -7.89 2.94 4.05
N GLU A 134 -6.70 2.34 3.97
CA GLU A 134 -5.51 3.02 3.44
C GLU A 134 -5.68 3.43 1.97
N THR A 135 -6.21 2.54 1.14
CA THR A 135 -6.52 2.84 -0.28
C THR A 135 -7.53 3.98 -0.39
N THR A 136 -8.54 4.00 0.49
CA THR A 136 -9.54 5.09 0.54
C THR A 136 -8.85 6.41 0.86
N PHE A 137 -8.03 6.45 1.91
CA PHE A 137 -7.32 7.65 2.33
C PHE A 137 -6.39 8.18 1.24
N PHE A 138 -5.62 7.29 0.60
CA PHE A 138 -4.75 7.64 -0.51
C PHE A 138 -5.54 8.28 -1.67
N CYS A 139 -6.65 7.66 -2.09
CA CYS A 139 -7.48 8.18 -3.17
C CYS A 139 -8.13 9.53 -2.83
N LEU A 140 -8.60 9.73 -1.59
CA LEU A 140 -9.16 11.01 -1.15
C LEU A 140 -8.09 12.11 -1.13
N THR A 141 -6.88 11.79 -0.65
CA THR A 141 -5.75 12.72 -0.64
C THR A 141 -5.38 13.13 -2.06
N LEU A 142 -5.25 12.15 -2.97
CA LEU A 142 -4.94 12.40 -4.36
C LEU A 142 -6.02 13.23 -5.07
N LEU A 143 -7.30 12.97 -4.77
CA LEU A 143 -8.40 13.78 -5.28
C LEU A 143 -8.32 15.22 -4.78
N GLY A 144 -7.96 15.44 -3.52
CA GLY A 144 -7.73 16.77 -2.94
C GLY A 144 -6.64 17.57 -3.67
N LEU A 145 -5.60 16.89 -4.16
CA LEU A 145 -4.54 17.50 -4.97
C LEU A 145 -4.97 17.77 -6.41
N LEU A 146 -5.91 16.98 -6.94
CA LEU A 146 -6.40 17.12 -8.30
C LEU A 146 -7.45 18.23 -8.45
N ILE A 147 -8.31 18.46 -7.46
CA ILE A 147 -9.39 19.47 -7.55
C ILE A 147 -8.89 20.88 -7.96
N PRO A 148 -7.76 21.39 -7.43
CA PRO A 148 -7.22 22.70 -7.83
C PRO A 148 -6.64 22.75 -9.26
N ASN A 149 -6.50 21.61 -9.94
CA ASN A 149 -5.84 21.55 -11.24
C ASN A 149 -6.71 22.17 -12.35
N GLU A 150 -6.20 23.24 -12.97
CA GLU A 150 -6.88 23.98 -14.05
C GLU A 150 -7.19 23.11 -15.28
N GLU A 151 -6.38 22.08 -15.57
CA GLU A 151 -6.60 21.16 -16.69
C GLU A 151 -7.93 20.39 -16.57
N LEU A 152 -8.34 20.10 -15.33
CA LEU A 152 -9.57 19.36 -15.02
C LEU A 152 -10.83 20.23 -15.10
N ARG A 153 -10.70 21.56 -15.29
CA ARG A 153 -11.83 22.49 -15.44
C ARG A 153 -12.44 22.45 -16.84
N THR A 154 -11.83 21.72 -17.76
CA THR A 154 -12.38 21.47 -19.10
C THR A 154 -13.72 20.74 -18.99
N GLU A 155 -14.70 21.09 -19.84
CA GLU A 155 -16.06 20.53 -19.81
C GLU A 155 -16.11 18.99 -19.87
N ARG A 156 -15.15 18.37 -20.56
CA ARG A 156 -14.99 16.91 -20.64
C ARG A 156 -14.61 16.29 -19.28
N HIS A 157 -13.67 16.90 -18.56
CA HIS A 157 -13.15 16.40 -17.28
C HIS A 157 -14.02 16.80 -16.09
N ARG A 158 -14.79 17.88 -16.24
CA ARG A 158 -15.82 18.31 -15.28
C ARG A 158 -16.87 17.24 -15.04
N LYS A 159 -17.25 16.47 -16.08
CA LYS A 159 -18.18 15.33 -15.93
C LYS A 159 -17.59 14.23 -15.04
N LEU A 160 -16.31 13.91 -15.22
CA LEU A 160 -15.60 12.92 -14.39
C LEU A 160 -15.48 13.39 -12.94
N LEU A 161 -15.19 14.67 -12.69
CA LEU A 161 -15.24 15.22 -11.33
C LEU A 161 -16.64 15.10 -10.73
N GLN A 162 -17.69 15.35 -11.53
CA GLN A 162 -19.07 15.22 -11.06
C GLN A 162 -19.44 13.77 -10.70
N GLU A 163 -18.85 12.78 -11.37
CA GLU A 163 -19.02 11.35 -11.03
C GLU A 163 -18.47 11.03 -9.63
N CYS A 164 -17.49 11.79 -9.11
CA CYS A 164 -16.99 11.63 -7.74
C CYS A 164 -18.03 12.01 -6.68
N VAL A 165 -18.96 12.93 -6.97
CA VAL A 165 -19.91 13.45 -5.96
C VAL A 165 -20.74 12.36 -5.28
N PRO A 166 -21.42 11.43 -6.00
CA PRO A 166 -22.16 10.34 -5.36
C PRO A 166 -21.25 9.33 -4.62
N ILE A 167 -20.04 9.09 -5.14
CA ILE A 167 -19.04 8.20 -4.54
C ILE A 167 -18.62 8.75 -3.17
N LEU A 168 -18.27 10.04 -3.11
CA LEU A 168 -17.88 10.73 -1.89
C LEU A 168 -19.04 10.84 -0.89
N GLY A 169 -20.27 11.03 -1.37
CA GLY A 169 -21.46 11.01 -0.52
C GLY A 169 -21.67 9.66 0.17
N THR A 170 -21.44 8.55 -0.56
CA THR A 170 -21.53 7.19 -0.01
C THR A 170 -20.45 6.96 1.04
N LEU A 171 -19.20 7.33 0.74
CA LEU A 171 -18.07 7.22 1.68
C LEU A 171 -18.26 8.11 2.92
N GLY A 172 -18.71 9.34 2.73
CA GLY A 172 -18.96 10.31 3.81
C GLY A 172 -20.07 9.89 4.76
N ALA A 173 -21.01 9.04 4.31
CA ALA A 173 -22.10 8.53 5.15
C ALA A 173 -21.75 7.22 5.88
N SER A 174 -20.93 6.37 5.27
CA SER A 174 -20.81 4.95 5.67
C SER A 174 -19.44 4.51 6.20
N HIS A 175 -18.39 5.33 6.10
CA HIS A 175 -17.05 4.93 6.55
C HIS A 175 -16.92 4.94 8.09
N SER A 176 -16.25 3.93 8.66
CA SER A 176 -15.91 3.85 10.09
C SER A 176 -15.08 5.03 10.63
N SER A 177 -14.01 5.43 9.92
CA SER A 177 -13.17 6.57 10.32
C SER A 177 -13.90 7.91 10.16
N VAL A 178 -13.89 8.70 11.24
CA VAL A 178 -14.45 10.06 11.27
C VAL A 178 -13.65 11.00 10.37
N GLU A 179 -12.32 10.84 10.35
CA GLU A 179 -11.38 11.60 9.54
C GLU A 179 -11.67 11.41 8.05
N MET A 180 -11.82 10.15 7.61
CA MET A 180 -12.10 9.84 6.21
C MET A 180 -13.51 10.30 5.79
N ARG A 181 -14.51 10.21 6.69
CA ARG A 181 -15.85 10.78 6.43
C ARG A 181 -15.79 12.29 6.23
N ASN A 182 -15.11 13.00 7.12
CA ASN A 182 -14.97 14.45 7.04
C ASN A 182 -14.24 14.87 5.75
N LEU A 183 -13.14 14.19 5.41
CA LEU A 183 -12.39 14.47 4.19
C LEU A 183 -13.26 14.23 2.93
N ALA A 184 -13.98 13.11 2.87
CA ALA A 184 -14.88 12.81 1.74
C ALA A 184 -15.98 13.88 1.58
N GLN A 185 -16.62 14.31 2.67
CA GLN A 185 -17.64 15.36 2.65
C GLN A 185 -17.08 16.73 2.22
N GLN A 186 -15.89 17.09 2.69
CA GLN A 186 -15.22 18.34 2.28
C GLN A 186 -14.92 18.35 0.78
N LEU A 187 -14.37 17.25 0.25
CA LEU A 187 -14.09 17.11 -1.20
C LEU A 187 -15.38 17.11 -2.01
N GLN A 188 -16.46 16.50 -1.50
CA GLN A 188 -17.77 16.51 -2.14
C GLN A 188 -18.29 17.93 -2.32
N VAL A 189 -18.21 18.76 -1.27
CA VAL A 189 -18.61 20.17 -1.32
C VAL A 189 -17.73 20.96 -2.28
N ALA A 190 -16.41 20.76 -2.24
CA ALA A 190 -15.46 21.43 -3.12
C ALA A 190 -15.75 21.17 -4.61
N ILE A 191 -16.06 19.93 -4.96
CA ILE A 191 -16.42 19.54 -6.34
C ILE A 191 -17.80 20.09 -6.72
N ALA A 192 -18.81 19.88 -5.88
CA ALA A 192 -20.19 20.30 -6.16
C ALA A 192 -20.33 21.82 -6.37
N THR A 193 -19.42 22.59 -5.77
CA THR A 193 -19.38 24.05 -5.87
C THR A 193 -18.37 24.56 -6.92
N GLN A 194 -17.89 23.68 -7.81
CA GLN A 194 -16.93 23.97 -8.89
C GLN A 194 -15.60 24.59 -8.44
N GLY A 195 -15.20 24.37 -7.19
CA GLY A 195 -14.10 25.11 -6.55
C GLY A 195 -14.36 26.61 -6.44
N VAL A 196 -15.61 27.07 -6.64
CA VAL A 196 -16.07 28.45 -6.53
C VAL A 196 -16.69 28.73 -5.16
N ALA A 197 -17.22 27.72 -4.45
CA ALA A 197 -17.32 27.85 -3.00
C ALA A 197 -15.99 27.42 -2.41
N GLY A 198 -15.24 28.40 -1.90
CA GLY A 198 -14.32 28.09 -0.81
C GLY A 198 -15.08 27.33 0.29
N LEU A 199 -14.36 26.50 1.04
CA LEU A 199 -14.72 26.17 2.43
C LEU A 199 -15.41 27.39 3.06
N PRO A 200 -16.54 27.17 3.74
CA PRO A 200 -17.67 28.09 3.79
C PRO A 200 -17.23 29.55 3.95
N ALA A 201 -17.29 30.31 2.85
CA ALA A 201 -17.40 31.75 2.94
C ALA A 201 -18.82 32.05 3.42
N ASP A 202 -18.87 32.67 4.60
CA ASP A 202 -20.07 33.06 5.29
C ASP A 202 -20.98 33.96 4.43
N LYS A 203 -22.27 33.95 4.73
CA LYS A 203 -23.30 34.65 3.98
C LYS A 203 -23.01 36.16 3.90
N ARG A 204 -22.88 36.69 2.69
CA ARG A 204 -23.86 37.62 2.06
C ARG A 204 -23.27 38.33 0.86
N GLY A 205 -24.00 38.27 -0.26
CA GLY A 205 -24.21 39.53 -0.97
C GLY A 205 -25.02 40.44 -0.06
N GLN A 206 -24.63 41.71 0.05
CA GLN A 206 -25.49 42.80 -0.40
C GLN A 206 -24.87 44.16 -0.11
N CYS A 207 -25.38 45.12 -0.88
CA CYS A 207 -25.42 46.54 -0.60
C CYS A 207 -25.54 46.89 0.91
N PRO A 208 -25.15 48.13 1.25
CA PRO A 208 -24.55 48.46 2.54
C PRO A 208 -25.55 48.55 3.70
N GLN A 209 -24.97 48.53 4.89
CA GLN A 209 -25.49 48.91 6.21
C GLN A 209 -26.16 47.79 7.03
N CYS A 210 -25.46 47.33 8.07
CA CYS A 210 -25.77 47.69 9.47
C CYS A 210 -24.74 47.07 10.43
N SER A 211 -24.42 47.86 11.44
CA SER A 211 -23.26 47.81 12.33
C SER A 211 -23.38 46.83 13.50
N SER A 212 -22.22 46.31 13.91
CA SER A 212 -21.78 46.03 15.30
C SER A 212 -22.19 44.74 16.02
N GLY A 213 -21.17 43.94 16.40
CA GLY A 213 -21.24 42.92 17.45
C GLY A 213 -20.17 41.82 17.30
N SER A 214 -19.04 41.97 18.00
CA SER A 214 -17.85 41.11 17.96
C SER A 214 -18.01 39.73 18.61
N SER A 215 -17.37 38.70 18.06
CA SER A 215 -16.43 37.83 18.81
C SER A 215 -15.58 37.01 17.84
N SER A 216 -14.28 37.33 17.83
CA SER A 216 -13.21 36.74 17.04
C SER A 216 -12.82 35.34 17.53
N VAL A 217 -12.68 34.37 16.63
CA VAL A 217 -11.71 33.26 16.77
C VAL A 217 -11.12 32.89 15.40
N ASN A 218 -9.79 32.82 15.38
CA ASN A 218 -8.84 32.67 14.28
C ASN A 218 -9.05 31.41 13.40
N SER A 219 -9.10 31.55 12.06
CA SER A 219 -9.19 30.42 11.11
C SER A 219 -8.18 30.48 9.95
N SER A 220 -7.20 31.40 9.99
CA SER A 220 -6.20 31.56 8.92
C SER A 220 -5.04 30.56 8.97
N THR A 221 -4.96 29.73 10.02
CA THR A 221 -3.90 28.73 10.22
C THR A 221 -4.18 27.40 9.52
N ASP A 222 -5.44 27.08 9.20
CA ASP A 222 -5.84 25.69 8.92
C ASP A 222 -5.84 25.35 7.42
N ALA A 223 -6.03 26.33 6.53
CA ALA A 223 -5.94 26.12 5.08
C ALA A 223 -4.49 25.84 4.61
N ARG A 224 -3.51 26.46 5.27
CA ARG A 224 -2.07 26.19 5.05
C ARG A 224 -1.66 24.87 5.70
N ALA A 225 -2.32 24.49 6.81
CA ALA A 225 -2.11 23.21 7.46
C ALA A 225 -2.60 22.02 6.62
N ASN A 226 -3.69 22.18 5.85
CA ASN A 226 -4.22 21.11 4.99
C ASN A 226 -3.42 20.90 3.69
N LEU A 227 -2.87 21.98 3.09
CA LEU A 227 -1.87 21.84 2.02
C LEU A 227 -0.59 21.18 2.54
N ALA A 228 -0.14 21.58 3.74
CA ALA A 228 1.02 20.98 4.39
C ALA A 228 0.79 19.52 4.82
N LEU A 229 -0.44 19.12 5.13
CA LEU A 229 -0.81 17.74 5.44
C LEU A 229 -0.75 16.89 4.17
N GLY A 230 -1.33 17.37 3.06
CA GLY A 230 -1.22 16.73 1.74
C GLY A 230 0.22 16.62 1.23
N GLU A 231 1.03 17.66 1.42
CA GLU A 231 2.46 17.68 1.07
C GLU A 231 3.29 16.71 1.95
N LYS A 232 2.99 16.62 3.25
CA LYS A 232 3.66 15.67 4.16
C LYS A 232 3.35 14.21 3.84
N TYR A 233 2.10 13.89 3.49
CA TYR A 233 1.73 12.54 3.09
C TYR A 233 2.21 12.20 1.66
N ALA A 234 2.18 13.14 0.71
CA ALA A 234 2.72 12.96 -0.64
C ALA A 234 4.24 12.68 -0.64
N ALA A 235 4.98 13.30 0.28
CA ALA A 235 6.41 13.02 0.48
C ALA A 235 6.67 11.58 0.96
N GLY A 236 5.77 10.99 1.75
CA GLY A 236 5.84 9.59 2.20
C GLY A 236 5.65 8.55 1.09
N TYR A 237 5.04 8.95 -0.05
CA TYR A 237 4.81 8.10 -1.23
C TYR A 237 5.63 8.54 -2.46
N GLY A 238 6.56 9.48 -2.32
CA GLY A 238 7.45 9.93 -3.41
C GLY A 238 6.78 10.76 -4.52
N ILE A 239 5.60 11.33 -4.28
CA ILE A 239 4.86 12.11 -5.30
C ILE A 239 5.40 13.54 -5.35
N GLN A 240 6.07 13.92 -6.45
CA GLN A 240 6.58 15.29 -6.65
C GLN A 240 5.47 16.23 -7.12
N THR A 241 5.25 17.34 -6.40
CA THR A 241 4.33 18.40 -6.79
C THR A 241 4.91 19.22 -7.94
N THR A 242 4.52 18.94 -9.18
CA THR A 242 4.92 19.76 -10.34
C THR A 242 4.07 21.02 -10.44
N THR A 243 4.37 22.04 -9.63
CA THR A 243 3.99 23.41 -9.98
C THR A 243 5.15 24.06 -10.72
N ALA A 244 5.09 24.02 -12.06
CA ALA A 244 6.07 24.63 -12.93
C ALA A 244 6.07 26.17 -12.79
N LYS A 245 7.21 26.75 -12.40
CA LYS A 245 7.68 28.06 -12.88
C LYS A 245 9.19 28.05 -13.12
N VAL A 246 9.54 28.45 -14.33
CA VAL A 246 10.89 28.50 -14.91
C VAL A 246 11.67 29.74 -14.42
N SER A 247 12.95 29.49 -14.08
CA SER A 247 14.14 30.35 -14.13
C SER A 247 14.30 31.51 -13.11
N ARG A 248 15.34 31.40 -12.26
CA ARG A 248 16.59 32.16 -12.48
C ARG A 248 17.77 31.58 -11.68
N GLN A 249 18.86 31.38 -12.39
CA GLN A 249 20.16 30.96 -11.89
C GLN A 249 20.87 32.15 -11.23
N GLU A 250 21.21 32.05 -9.95
CA GLU A 250 22.32 32.79 -9.35
C GLU A 250 23.14 31.87 -8.45
N ARG A 251 24.44 31.87 -8.73
CA ARG A 251 25.51 31.15 -8.05
C ARG A 251 25.99 32.00 -6.88
N ALA A 252 25.98 31.47 -5.65
CA ALA A 252 26.96 31.76 -4.61
C ALA A 252 26.77 30.83 -3.39
N SER A 253 27.81 30.08 -3.05
CA SER A 253 28.02 29.47 -1.72
C SER A 253 28.81 30.45 -0.84
N PRO A 254 29.17 30.13 0.42
CA PRO A 254 28.42 29.52 1.53
C PRO A 254 28.48 30.41 2.80
N THR A 255 27.52 30.33 3.74
CA THR A 255 27.82 30.63 5.16
C THR A 255 26.85 29.89 6.08
N LEU A 256 27.44 29.17 7.05
CA LEU A 256 26.78 28.55 8.20
C LEU A 256 25.98 29.58 9.02
N ALA A 257 24.77 29.21 9.47
CA ALA A 257 24.44 29.11 10.90
C ALA A 257 22.93 28.87 11.10
N ASN A 258 22.64 27.71 11.70
CA ASN A 258 21.63 27.47 12.74
C ASN A 258 20.19 27.96 12.54
N GLN A 259 19.28 27.02 12.28
CA GLN A 259 18.35 26.49 13.29
C GLN A 259 17.39 25.47 12.63
N ALA A 260 17.59 24.19 12.93
CA ALA A 260 16.71 23.08 12.55
C ALA A 260 15.83 22.68 13.75
N PRO A 261 14.52 22.40 13.55
CA PRO A 261 13.69 21.73 14.56
C PRO A 261 13.74 20.21 14.37
N GLN A 262 14.36 19.55 15.35
CA GLN A 262 13.99 18.29 16.01
C GLN A 262 13.30 17.20 15.16
N SER A 263 14.12 16.32 14.59
CA SER A 263 13.75 14.92 14.34
C SER A 263 14.12 14.11 15.58
N THR A 264 13.17 13.30 16.07
CA THR A 264 13.35 12.36 17.17
C THR A 264 14.29 11.23 16.75
N THR A 265 15.57 11.45 17.01
CA THR A 265 16.64 10.45 17.12
C THR A 265 16.58 9.79 18.49
N ILE A 266 16.01 8.58 18.55
CA ILE A 266 16.17 7.57 19.62
C ILE A 266 15.87 6.24 18.88
N VAL A 267 16.77 5.30 18.54
CA VAL A 267 18.04 4.84 19.11
C VAL A 267 18.90 4.22 17.98
N GLU A 268 20.02 4.84 17.62
CA GLU A 268 21.16 4.15 16.92
C GLU A 268 22.47 4.34 17.71
N GLU A 269 22.36 4.76 18.98
CA GLU A 269 23.51 5.12 19.82
C GLU A 269 23.50 4.37 21.15
N GLU A 270 23.44 3.04 21.10
CA GLU A 270 23.75 2.17 22.25
C GLU A 270 24.88 1.17 21.96
N ALA A 271 25.76 1.50 21.01
CA ALA A 271 27.01 0.77 20.77
C ALA A 271 28.10 0.98 21.86
N ARG A 272 27.77 1.47 23.08
CA ARG A 272 28.77 1.76 24.13
C ARG A 272 28.42 1.39 25.57
N GLN A 273 27.32 0.69 25.85
CA GLN A 273 27.08 0.15 27.20
C GLN A 273 27.12 -1.36 27.20
N ARG A 274 28.33 -1.89 26.99
CA ARG A 274 28.65 -3.30 27.22
C ARG A 274 28.66 -3.52 28.75
N ALA A 275 27.57 -4.01 29.31
CA ALA A 275 27.67 -4.70 30.60
C ALA A 275 28.56 -5.94 30.39
N PRO A 276 29.57 -6.20 31.25
CA PRO A 276 30.42 -7.36 31.07
C PRO A 276 29.57 -8.61 31.31
N GLY A 277 29.24 -9.31 30.22
CA GLY A 277 28.65 -10.63 30.27
C GLY A 277 29.53 -11.57 31.09
N SER A 278 28.90 -12.55 31.72
CA SER A 278 29.58 -13.65 32.42
C SER A 278 30.74 -14.19 31.56
N PRO A 279 31.95 -14.37 32.12
CA PRO A 279 33.09 -14.85 31.37
C PRO A 279 32.81 -16.28 30.87
N GLY A 280 32.42 -16.38 29.59
CA GLY A 280 32.21 -17.66 28.91
C GLY A 280 30.98 -17.79 28.01
N SER A 281 30.05 -16.81 28.00
CA SER A 281 28.83 -16.93 27.15
C SER A 281 29.07 -16.38 25.75
N SER A 282 28.69 -17.13 24.71
CA SER A 282 28.79 -16.70 23.32
C SER A 282 27.81 -15.55 23.02
N ALA A 283 28.00 -14.86 21.89
CA ALA A 283 27.06 -13.82 21.46
C ALA A 283 25.67 -14.40 21.21
N PHE A 284 25.60 -15.61 20.64
CA PHE A 284 24.35 -16.35 20.43
C PHE A 284 23.69 -16.68 21.77
N GLU A 285 24.39 -17.30 22.72
CA GLU A 285 23.82 -17.67 24.03
C GLU A 285 23.27 -16.47 24.81
N GLN A 286 23.92 -15.32 24.69
CA GLN A 286 23.43 -14.09 25.30
C GLN A 286 22.10 -13.65 24.67
N VAL A 287 22.07 -13.53 23.34
CA VAL A 287 20.86 -13.17 22.58
C VAL A 287 19.74 -14.17 22.84
N TRP A 288 20.07 -15.47 22.84
CA TRP A 288 19.12 -16.55 23.07
C TRP A 288 18.47 -16.48 24.45
N ARG A 289 19.24 -16.10 25.47
CA ARG A 289 18.72 -15.89 26.82
C ARG A 289 17.80 -14.67 26.90
N GLU A 290 18.18 -13.57 26.26
CA GLU A 290 17.40 -12.33 26.20
C GLU A 290 16.07 -12.53 25.44
N LEU A 291 16.03 -13.44 24.47
CA LEU A 291 14.81 -13.81 23.73
C LEU A 291 13.71 -14.39 24.65
N HIS A 292 14.11 -14.99 25.77
CA HIS A 292 13.22 -15.59 26.76
C HIS A 292 13.00 -14.68 27.98
N ASP A 293 13.40 -13.41 27.90
CA ASP A 293 13.24 -12.46 29.00
C ASP A 293 11.76 -12.02 29.16
N GLY A 294 11.35 -11.77 30.40
CA GLY A 294 9.99 -11.32 30.70
C GLY A 294 9.67 -9.92 30.16
N MET A 295 10.69 -9.08 29.93
CA MET A 295 10.53 -7.71 29.45
C MET A 295 10.49 -7.65 27.92
N VAL A 296 9.40 -7.13 27.39
CA VAL A 296 9.16 -6.92 25.94
C VAL A 296 10.32 -6.18 25.24
N PRO A 297 10.88 -5.09 25.80
CA PRO A 297 11.99 -4.39 25.15
C PRO A 297 13.27 -5.24 25.04
N ILE A 298 13.51 -6.15 26.00
CA ILE A 298 14.67 -7.04 25.94
C ILE A 298 14.46 -8.09 24.85
N ARG A 299 13.28 -8.70 24.76
CA ARG A 299 12.97 -9.67 23.69
C ARG A 299 13.08 -9.06 22.30
N GLY A 300 12.52 -7.86 22.10
CA GLY A 300 12.61 -7.16 20.81
C GLY A 300 14.06 -6.82 20.45
N HIS A 301 14.87 -6.41 21.43
CA HIS A 301 16.31 -6.18 21.22
C HIS A 301 17.05 -7.48 20.88
N ALA A 302 16.70 -8.60 21.52
CA ALA A 302 17.27 -9.90 21.24
C ALA A 302 17.03 -10.33 19.79
N PHE A 303 15.83 -10.13 19.24
CA PHE A 303 15.58 -10.38 17.81
C PHE A 303 16.44 -9.52 16.88
N ILE A 304 16.72 -8.26 17.25
CA ILE A 304 17.66 -7.40 16.50
C ILE A 304 19.08 -7.98 16.54
N GLY A 305 19.53 -8.43 17.72
CA GLY A 305 20.80 -9.13 17.87
C GLY A 305 20.87 -10.42 17.05
N LEU A 306 19.80 -11.20 17.05
CA LEU A 306 19.68 -12.45 16.32
C LEU A 306 19.77 -12.25 14.81
N ARG A 307 19.04 -11.24 14.29
CA ARG A 307 19.16 -10.80 12.90
C ARG A 307 20.61 -10.48 12.54
N ARG A 308 21.32 -9.73 13.38
CA ARG A 308 22.72 -9.35 13.12
C ARG A 308 23.63 -10.57 13.01
N LEU A 309 23.48 -11.55 13.90
CA LEU A 309 24.25 -12.79 13.88
C LEU A 309 23.98 -13.61 12.61
N LEU A 310 22.72 -13.67 12.17
CA LEU A 310 22.32 -14.30 10.91
C LEU A 310 22.94 -13.59 9.70
N GLU A 311 22.92 -12.25 9.68
CA GLU A 311 23.51 -11.43 8.62
C GLU A 311 25.03 -11.60 8.55
N GLU A 312 25.70 -11.66 9.70
CA GLU A 312 27.13 -11.93 9.85
C GLU A 312 27.52 -13.38 9.49
N GLY A 313 26.54 -14.28 9.38
CA GLY A 313 26.76 -15.70 9.08
C GLY A 313 27.43 -16.44 10.24
N ASP A 314 27.10 -16.07 11.48
CA ASP A 314 27.65 -16.70 12.68
C ASP A 314 27.37 -18.21 12.71
N ALA A 315 28.43 -19.01 12.83
CA ALA A 315 28.35 -20.47 12.68
C ALA A 315 27.55 -21.14 13.80
N GLU A 316 27.57 -20.58 15.01
CA GLU A 316 26.82 -21.10 16.16
C GLU A 316 25.32 -20.84 15.95
N THR A 317 24.96 -19.61 15.57
CA THR A 317 23.59 -19.21 15.25
C THR A 317 23.00 -20.05 14.11
N LEU A 318 23.78 -20.30 13.05
CA LEU A 318 23.36 -21.17 11.94
C LEU A 318 23.26 -22.65 12.36
N GLY A 319 24.05 -23.08 13.35
CA GLY A 319 23.94 -24.41 13.95
C GLY A 319 22.59 -24.65 14.65
N HIS A 320 21.93 -23.58 15.10
CA HIS A 320 20.61 -23.59 15.76
C HIS A 320 19.49 -23.05 14.85
N ALA A 321 19.64 -23.11 13.53
CA ALA A 321 18.71 -22.49 12.57
C ALA A 321 17.24 -22.90 12.74
N ASP A 322 16.95 -24.14 13.16
CA ASP A 322 15.58 -24.62 13.34
C ASP A 322 14.96 -24.10 14.64
N GLU A 323 15.75 -24.02 15.73
CA GLU A 323 15.30 -23.37 16.97
C GLU A 323 15.06 -21.88 16.75
N VAL A 324 15.96 -21.23 16.00
CA VAL A 324 15.82 -19.82 15.60
C VAL A 324 14.57 -19.61 14.75
N LEU A 325 14.25 -20.54 13.86
CA LEU A 325 13.02 -20.51 13.07
C LEU A 325 11.78 -20.55 13.98
N GLU A 326 11.71 -21.49 14.91
CA GLU A 326 10.60 -21.61 15.86
C GLU A 326 10.45 -20.35 16.72
N ALA A 327 11.56 -19.78 17.19
CA ALA A 327 11.55 -18.57 17.98
C ALA A 327 11.03 -17.36 17.19
N CYS A 328 11.46 -17.22 15.92
CA CYS A 328 10.92 -16.21 15.02
C CYS A 328 9.42 -16.41 14.76
N GLN A 329 8.96 -17.65 14.57
CA GLN A 329 7.54 -17.96 14.40
C GLN A 329 6.69 -17.60 15.63
N ALA A 330 7.23 -17.79 16.83
CA ALA A 330 6.58 -17.34 18.05
C ALA A 330 6.59 -15.80 18.14
N GLY A 331 7.71 -15.17 17.80
CA GLY A 331 7.87 -13.71 17.82
C GLY A 331 6.91 -12.98 16.89
N ILE A 332 6.66 -13.50 15.68
CA ILE A 332 5.69 -12.89 14.74
C ILE A 332 4.23 -13.01 15.20
N GLN A 333 3.95 -13.77 16.26
CA GLN A 333 2.60 -13.95 16.84
C GLN A 333 2.41 -13.12 18.13
N GLU A 334 3.43 -12.40 18.59
CA GLU A 334 3.33 -11.52 19.74
C GLU A 334 2.50 -10.27 19.43
N GLU A 335 1.73 -9.78 20.42
CA GLU A 335 0.89 -8.58 20.25
C GLU A 335 1.73 -7.28 20.14
N ASP A 336 2.94 -7.27 20.70
CA ASP A 336 3.78 -6.08 20.74
C ASP A 336 4.58 -5.88 19.44
N SER A 337 4.34 -4.74 18.80
CA SER A 337 5.01 -4.34 17.54
C SER A 337 6.52 -4.33 17.57
N TYR A 338 7.13 -4.04 18.72
CA TYR A 338 8.59 -4.07 18.82
C TYR A 338 9.13 -5.49 18.69
N VAL A 339 8.41 -6.49 19.21
CA VAL A 339 8.79 -7.90 19.15
C VAL A 339 8.45 -8.50 17.79
N TYR A 340 7.21 -8.36 17.30
CA TYR A 340 6.85 -9.01 16.04
C TYR A 340 7.58 -8.41 14.82
N LEU A 341 7.82 -7.09 14.77
CA LEU A 341 8.57 -6.47 13.66
C LEU A 341 10.04 -6.89 13.67
N SER A 342 10.67 -6.96 14.85
CA SER A 342 12.05 -7.42 14.96
C SER A 342 12.19 -8.91 14.63
N ALA A 343 11.21 -9.73 15.01
CA ALA A 343 11.13 -11.14 14.63
C ALA A 343 10.94 -11.34 13.11
N ILE A 344 10.09 -10.53 12.45
CA ILE A 344 9.95 -10.53 10.99
C ILE A 344 11.30 -10.26 10.32
N HIS A 345 12.06 -9.28 10.81
CA HIS A 345 13.38 -8.97 10.25
C HIS A 345 14.40 -10.09 10.46
N ALA A 346 14.42 -10.72 11.64
CA ALA A 346 15.28 -11.86 11.91
C ALA A 346 14.90 -13.08 11.04
N LEU A 347 13.61 -13.33 10.84
CA LEU A 347 13.12 -14.41 9.99
C LEU A 347 13.50 -14.21 8.52
N ALA A 348 13.39 -12.98 8.00
CA ALA A 348 13.85 -12.66 6.65
C ALA A 348 15.35 -12.98 6.48
N ALA A 349 16.18 -12.51 7.42
CA ALA A 349 17.62 -12.78 7.40
C ALA A 349 17.95 -14.28 7.47
N LEU A 350 17.15 -15.08 8.17
CA LEU A 350 17.30 -16.54 8.22
C LEU A 350 16.94 -17.19 6.87
N VAL A 351 15.82 -16.79 6.26
CA VAL A 351 15.37 -17.33 4.97
C VAL A 351 16.39 -17.03 3.86
N GLU A 352 17.00 -15.84 3.89
CA GLU A 352 18.05 -15.44 2.94
C GLU A 352 19.29 -16.35 2.97
N ARG A 353 19.54 -17.08 4.07
CA ARG A 353 20.69 -18.00 4.18
C ARG A 353 20.48 -19.31 3.45
N ASP A 354 19.23 -19.71 3.23
CA ASP A 354 18.85 -20.95 2.56
C ASP A 354 17.55 -20.73 1.77
N LEU A 355 17.67 -20.01 0.66
CA LEU A 355 16.54 -19.70 -0.22
C LEU A 355 15.94 -20.95 -0.85
N ASP A 356 16.79 -21.92 -1.22
CA ASP A 356 16.34 -23.14 -1.91
C ASP A 356 15.46 -24.01 -1.00
N GLY A 357 15.79 -24.10 0.30
CA GLY A 357 15.01 -24.86 1.28
C GLY A 357 13.87 -24.05 1.92
N ARG A 358 14.12 -22.80 2.32
CA ARG A 358 13.23 -22.04 3.21
C ARG A 358 12.24 -21.15 2.47
N LEU A 359 12.51 -20.73 1.23
CA LEU A 359 11.56 -19.93 0.45
C LEU A 359 10.31 -20.74 0.04
N PRO A 360 10.42 -21.99 -0.45
CA PRO A 360 9.23 -22.81 -0.74
C PRO A 360 8.42 -23.10 0.53
N TRP A 361 9.11 -23.36 1.65
CA TRP A 361 8.47 -23.54 2.94
C TRP A 361 7.70 -22.28 3.36
N LEU A 362 8.29 -21.09 3.25
CA LEU A 362 7.64 -19.84 3.60
C LEU A 362 6.39 -19.59 2.74
N ALA A 363 6.47 -19.86 1.43
CA ALA A 363 5.34 -19.74 0.52
C ALA A 363 4.20 -20.70 0.89
N GLU A 364 4.51 -21.95 1.26
CA GLU A 364 3.53 -22.92 1.73
C GLU A 364 2.87 -22.43 3.03
N GLN A 365 3.65 -21.94 3.99
CA GLN A 365 3.12 -21.43 5.27
C GLN A 365 2.14 -20.26 5.08
N VAL A 366 2.44 -19.30 4.20
CA VAL A 366 1.52 -18.17 3.92
C VAL A 366 0.15 -18.63 3.39
N ALA A 367 0.11 -19.76 2.68
CA ALA A 367 -1.10 -20.33 2.09
C ALA A 367 -1.94 -21.18 3.05
N LEU A 368 -1.43 -21.52 4.24
CA LEU A 368 -2.12 -22.40 5.19
C LEU A 368 -3.29 -21.68 5.90
N GLU A 369 -4.51 -22.17 5.70
CA GLU A 369 -5.74 -21.57 6.22
C GLU A 369 -5.90 -21.63 7.75
N HIS A 370 -5.11 -22.45 8.46
CA HIS A 370 -5.20 -22.59 9.92
C HIS A 370 -4.41 -21.52 10.69
N LEU A 371 -3.59 -20.72 10.00
CA LEU A 371 -2.92 -19.56 10.58
C LEU A 371 -3.92 -18.40 10.71
N SER A 372 -3.76 -17.58 11.76
CA SER A 372 -4.54 -16.35 11.89
C SER A 372 -4.28 -15.44 10.69
N VAL A 373 -5.24 -14.55 10.39
CA VAL A 373 -5.08 -13.54 9.33
C VAL A 373 -3.82 -12.70 9.57
N GLU A 374 -3.58 -12.32 10.82
CA GLU A 374 -2.41 -11.56 11.26
C GLU A 374 -1.10 -12.32 11.04
N ALA A 375 -1.03 -13.60 11.43
CA ALA A 375 0.16 -14.42 11.21
C ALA A 375 0.46 -14.60 9.70
N ARG A 376 -0.57 -14.76 8.87
CA ARG A 376 -0.40 -14.82 7.40
C ARG A 376 0.08 -13.50 6.81
N LEU A 377 -0.39 -12.36 7.31
CA LEU A 377 0.11 -11.04 6.90
C LEU A 377 1.57 -10.84 7.31
N ASN A 378 1.94 -11.23 8.54
CA ASN A 378 3.31 -11.12 9.04
C ASN A 378 4.28 -12.00 8.23
N LEU A 379 3.88 -13.24 7.89
CA LEU A 379 4.64 -14.10 6.98
C LEU A 379 4.69 -13.54 5.55
N GLY A 380 3.61 -12.93 5.07
CA GLY A 380 3.57 -12.23 3.79
C GLY A 380 4.55 -11.06 3.73
N GLU A 381 4.74 -10.34 4.84
CA GLU A 381 5.75 -9.29 4.93
C GLU A 381 7.18 -9.83 4.89
N VAL A 382 7.45 -10.96 5.57
CA VAL A 382 8.75 -11.66 5.45
C VAL A 382 9.01 -12.01 3.99
N PHE A 383 8.02 -12.58 3.30
CA PHE A 383 8.14 -12.97 1.89
C PHE A 383 8.44 -11.77 0.99
N LEU A 384 7.69 -10.67 1.13
CA LEU A 384 7.91 -9.44 0.39
C LEU A 384 9.31 -8.84 0.63
N ARG A 385 9.79 -8.88 1.87
CA ARG A 385 11.11 -8.37 2.24
C ARG A 385 12.23 -9.18 1.57
N VAL A 386 12.17 -10.51 1.64
CA VAL A 386 13.12 -11.40 0.97
C VAL A 386 13.10 -11.16 -0.54
N CYS A 387 11.92 -11.08 -1.17
CA CYS A 387 11.81 -10.77 -2.60
C CYS A 387 12.40 -9.40 -2.97
N LYS A 388 12.20 -8.38 -2.14
CA LYS A 388 12.76 -7.04 -2.37
C LYS A 388 14.30 -7.07 -2.32
N GLN A 389 14.89 -7.73 -1.34
CA GLN A 389 16.35 -7.86 -1.24
C GLN A 389 16.94 -8.63 -2.42
N LEU A 390 16.26 -9.68 -2.89
CA LEU A 390 16.65 -10.40 -4.10
C LEU A 390 16.63 -9.50 -5.34
N GLY A 391 15.61 -8.65 -5.48
CA GLY A 391 15.52 -7.66 -6.55
C GLY A 391 16.62 -6.60 -6.50
N GLU A 392 16.99 -6.14 -5.31
CA GLU A 392 18.11 -5.20 -5.12
C GLU A 392 19.46 -5.84 -5.47
N CYS A 393 19.67 -7.12 -5.17
CA CYS A 393 20.87 -7.87 -5.56
C CYS A 393 20.97 -8.15 -7.07
N ALA A 394 19.85 -8.23 -7.77
CA ALA A 394 19.80 -8.49 -9.21
C ALA A 394 20.13 -7.25 -10.08
N GLY A 395 20.13 -6.05 -9.49
CA GLY A 395 20.35 -4.78 -10.20
C GLY A 395 19.19 -4.39 -11.12
N PRO A 396 19.10 -3.11 -11.55
CA PRO A 396 18.13 -2.72 -12.57
C PRO A 396 18.56 -3.34 -13.91
N PHE A 397 17.69 -4.20 -14.46
CA PHE A 397 17.84 -4.69 -15.83
C PHE A 397 17.52 -3.61 -16.86
#